data_AF-A0A9D6I1J2-F1
#
_entry.id   AF-A0A9D6I1J2-F1
#
_cell.length_a   1.000
_cell.length_b   1.000
_cell.length_c   1.000
_cell.angle_alpha   90.00
_cell.angle_beta   90.00
_cell.angle_gamma   90.00
#
_symmetry.space_group_name_H-M   'P 1'
#
loop_
_entity.id
_entity.type
_entity.pdbx_description
1 polymer ?
#
loop_
_entity_poly.entity_id
_entity_poly.type
_entity_poly.pdbx_seq_one_letter_code
_entity_poly.pdbx_strand_id
1 'polypeptide(L)'
;MQNARGGYTIVEVLIVLVVSLVVFFAAVTVFSGKQGKTEFAQAMRDVESQIQAAINDVRVSTYPDASNYRCIIDPLSQRPALVSGSSQSGTNTNCIFLGKAIELSTTTNPDQLNVYTVLGRRLNGSTPVTTFEYPNPEPNPETIDQLTETYKIIFGAMVLSARQDAAPATEPAYLMGFYNSLQSTSAPTQGSQSLKTVGYVGPNNFGSGLVKTAIRGLGAATPVNSKIWTICFQSGTSNETAQLIVNSSFSGATTQVKYTSCS
;
A
#
# COMPACT_ATOMS: atom_id res chain seq x y z
N MET A 1 1.93 -61.82 49.35
CA MET A 1 1.92 -60.59 48.54
C MET A 1 0.72 -60.65 47.60
N GLN A 2 -0.44 -60.20 48.07
CA GLN A 2 -1.66 -60.14 47.25
C GLN A 2 -1.68 -58.78 46.55
N ASN A 3 -1.28 -58.78 45.28
CA ASN A 3 -1.44 -57.63 44.40
C ASN A 3 -2.92 -57.52 44.05
N ALA A 4 -3.64 -56.61 44.73
CA ALA A 4 -5.00 -56.24 44.36
C ALA A 4 -4.96 -55.60 42.96
N ARG A 5 -5.32 -56.38 41.94
CA ARG A 5 -5.65 -55.88 40.60
C ARG A 5 -6.98 -55.13 40.71
N GLY A 6 -6.92 -53.87 41.11
CA GLY A 6 -8.07 -52.97 41.09
C GLY A 6 -8.45 -52.67 39.64
N GLY A 7 -9.61 -53.17 39.21
CA GLY A 7 -10.21 -52.77 37.94
C GLY A 7 -10.88 -51.41 38.06
N TYR A 8 -10.70 -50.54 37.07
CA TYR A 8 -11.42 -49.28 36.96
C TYR A 8 -12.92 -49.53 36.78
N THR A 9 -13.75 -48.80 37.52
CA THR A 9 -15.20 -48.87 37.33
C THR A 9 -15.63 -48.08 36.09
N ILE A 10 -16.71 -48.52 35.43
CA ILE A 10 -17.27 -47.81 34.25
C ILE A 10 -17.55 -46.34 34.58
N VAL A 11 -18.00 -46.05 35.81
CA VAL A 11 -18.28 -44.68 36.28
C VAL A 11 -17.02 -43.82 36.32
N GLU A 12 -15.91 -44.38 36.79
CA GLU A 12 -14.62 -43.67 36.86
C GLU A 12 -14.10 -43.30 35.46
N VAL A 13 -14.23 -44.22 34.49
CA VAL A 13 -13.85 -43.95 33.09
C VAL A 13 -14.73 -42.84 32.48
N LEU A 14 -16.04 -42.84 32.76
CA LEU A 14 -16.95 -41.79 32.27
C LEU A 14 -16.63 -40.42 32.87
N ILE A 15 -16.28 -40.35 34.16
CA ILE A 15 -15.87 -39.09 34.81
C ILE A 15 -14.59 -38.55 34.17
N VAL A 16 -13.57 -39.40 33.98
CA VAL A 16 -12.31 -39.00 33.34
C VAL A 16 -12.53 -38.49 31.92
N LEU A 17 -13.43 -39.12 31.15
CA LEU A 17 -13.77 -38.72 29.79
C LEU A 17 -14.45 -37.33 29.78
N VAL A 18 -15.43 -37.11 30.66
CA VAL A 18 -16.13 -35.82 30.77
C VAL A 18 -15.16 -34.70 31.17
N VAL A 19 -14.30 -34.93 32.17
CA VAL A 19 -13.30 -33.94 32.59
C VAL A 19 -12.32 -33.63 31.45
N SER A 20 -11.87 -34.66 30.72
CA SER A 20 -10.98 -34.49 29.56
C SER A 20 -11.62 -33.66 28.45
N LEU A 21 -12.91 -33.86 28.16
CA LEU A 21 -13.65 -33.07 27.18
C LEU A 21 -13.75 -31.60 27.60
N VAL A 22 -14.09 -31.32 28.85
CA VAL A 22 -14.20 -29.94 29.36
C VAL A 22 -12.86 -29.21 29.24
N VAL A 23 -11.76 -29.86 29.64
CA VAL A 23 -10.40 -29.30 29.51
C VAL A 23 -10.03 -29.08 28.05
N PHE A 24 -10.38 -30.00 27.17
CA PHE A 24 -10.13 -29.87 25.73
C PHE A 24 -10.86 -28.66 25.12
N PHE A 25 -12.16 -28.48 25.40
CA PHE A 25 -12.91 -27.31 24.91
C PHE A 25 -12.36 -25.99 25.47
N ALA A 26 -11.98 -25.96 26.74
CA ALA A 26 -11.33 -24.80 27.34
C ALA A 26 -9.98 -24.48 26.66
N ALA A 27 -9.18 -25.49 26.33
CA ALA A 27 -7.93 -25.30 25.60
C ALA A 27 -8.17 -24.77 24.18
N VAL A 28 -9.08 -25.39 23.41
CA VAL A 28 -9.37 -25.02 22.01
C VAL A 28 -9.80 -23.55 21.89
N THR A 29 -10.69 -23.09 22.77
CA THR A 29 -11.15 -21.69 22.78
C THR A 29 -10.01 -20.70 23.03
N VAL A 30 -9.08 -21.03 23.94
CA VAL A 30 -7.91 -20.19 24.24
C VAL A 30 -6.90 -20.17 23.07
N PHE A 31 -6.68 -21.32 22.42
CA PHE A 31 -5.72 -21.43 21.31
C PHE A 31 -6.22 -20.75 20.03
N SER A 32 -7.51 -20.87 19.70
CA SER A 32 -8.09 -20.24 18.52
C SER A 32 -7.91 -18.72 18.50
N GLY A 33 -8.06 -18.06 19.67
CA GLY A 33 -7.85 -16.62 19.77
C GLY A 33 -6.40 -16.19 19.51
N LYS A 34 -5.41 -16.95 20.02
CA LYS A 34 -3.98 -16.62 19.87
C LYS A 34 -3.47 -16.77 18.43
N GLN A 35 -4.02 -17.75 17.69
CA GLN A 35 -3.68 -17.95 16.29
C GLN A 35 -4.06 -16.72 15.45
N GLY A 36 -5.31 -16.24 15.57
CA GLY A 36 -5.77 -15.07 14.83
C GLY A 36 -4.95 -13.80 15.09
N LYS A 37 -4.49 -13.57 16.33
CA LYS A 37 -3.60 -12.43 16.64
C LYS A 37 -2.26 -12.53 15.92
N THR A 38 -1.70 -13.74 15.87
CA THR A 38 -0.38 -13.99 15.29
C THR A 38 -0.43 -13.84 13.76
N GLU A 39 -1.47 -14.40 13.14
CA GLU A 39 -1.75 -14.26 11.72
C GLU A 39 -1.97 -12.79 11.33
N PHE A 40 -2.79 -12.06 12.08
CA PHE A 40 -3.01 -10.63 11.84
C PHE A 40 -1.72 -9.81 11.99
N ALA A 41 -0.92 -10.08 13.02
CA ALA A 41 0.36 -9.41 13.20
C ALA A 41 1.37 -9.71 12.08
N GLN A 42 1.32 -10.92 11.51
CA GLN A 42 2.12 -11.27 10.34
C GLN A 42 1.62 -10.52 9.09
N ALA A 43 0.30 -10.45 8.86
CA ALA A 43 -0.27 -9.69 7.76
C ALA A 43 0.14 -8.20 7.81
N MET A 44 0.09 -7.59 9.00
CA MET A 44 0.47 -6.17 9.16
C MET A 44 1.95 -5.91 8.87
N ARG A 45 2.85 -6.82 9.26
CA ARG A 45 4.27 -6.71 8.94
C ARG A 45 4.54 -6.88 7.45
N ASP A 46 3.80 -7.74 6.77
CA ASP A 46 3.94 -7.95 5.33
C ASP A 46 3.45 -6.70 4.57
N VAL A 47 2.27 -6.17 4.92
CA VAL A 47 1.76 -4.90 4.39
C VAL A 47 2.73 -3.75 4.62
N GLU A 48 3.27 -3.63 5.84
CA GLU A 48 4.29 -2.63 6.17
C GLU A 48 5.52 -2.75 5.27
N SER A 49 6.03 -3.97 5.09
CA SER A 49 7.16 -4.26 4.22
C SER A 49 6.88 -3.88 2.76
N GLN A 50 5.68 -4.18 2.25
CA GLN A 50 5.31 -3.85 0.87
C GLN A 50 5.19 -2.35 0.63
N ILE A 51 4.57 -1.61 1.56
CA ILE A 51 4.50 -0.14 1.46
C ILE A 51 5.91 0.46 1.55
N GLN A 52 6.75 -0.02 2.46
CA GLN A 52 8.14 0.44 2.57
C GLN A 52 8.96 0.12 1.31
N ALA A 53 8.75 -1.05 0.70
CA ALA A 53 9.38 -1.42 -0.56
C ALA A 53 8.96 -0.49 -1.71
N ALA A 54 7.65 -0.24 -1.86
CA ALA A 54 7.15 0.69 -2.86
C ALA A 54 7.72 2.10 -2.68
N ILE A 55 7.87 2.59 -1.45
CA ILE A 55 8.48 3.91 -1.17
C ILE A 55 9.99 3.90 -1.45
N ASN A 56 10.69 2.81 -1.12
CA ASN A 56 12.12 2.69 -1.39
C ASN A 56 12.40 2.64 -2.90
N ASP A 57 11.57 1.98 -3.69
CA ASP A 57 11.63 1.99 -5.17
C ASP A 57 11.56 3.40 -5.73
N VAL A 58 10.72 4.26 -5.13
CA VAL A 58 10.63 5.67 -5.51
C VAL A 58 11.95 6.39 -5.27
N ARG A 59 12.62 6.13 -4.13
CA ARG A 59 13.91 6.75 -3.78
C ARG A 59 15.05 6.35 -4.71
N VAL A 60 15.08 5.10 -5.15
CA VAL A 60 16.12 4.62 -6.09
C VAL A 60 15.79 4.94 -7.54
N SER A 61 14.59 5.48 -7.81
CA SER A 61 14.10 5.76 -9.17
C SER A 61 14.16 4.54 -10.10
N THR A 62 13.83 3.36 -9.57
CA THR A 62 13.81 2.13 -10.38
C THR A 62 12.74 2.25 -11.45
N TYR A 63 13.18 2.38 -12.71
CA TYR A 63 12.27 2.34 -13.85
C TYR A 63 11.86 0.88 -14.09
N PRO A 64 10.56 0.55 -14.09
CA PRO A 64 10.10 -0.81 -14.37
C PRO A 64 10.55 -1.23 -15.78
N ASP A 65 10.85 -2.51 -15.97
CA ASP A 65 11.41 -3.00 -17.23
C ASP A 65 10.58 -2.52 -18.43
N ALA A 66 11.25 -1.81 -19.35
CA ALA A 66 10.65 -1.14 -20.50
C ALA A 66 10.59 -2.03 -21.75
N SER A 67 10.91 -3.32 -21.61
CA SER A 67 11.04 -4.27 -22.72
C SER A 67 9.79 -4.36 -23.60
N ASN A 68 8.60 -4.13 -23.05
CA ASN A 68 7.32 -4.31 -23.76
C ASN A 68 6.56 -3.03 -24.10
N TYR A 69 7.07 -1.85 -23.72
CA TYR A 69 6.38 -0.60 -23.96
C TYR A 69 7.32 0.57 -24.29
N ARG A 70 6.77 1.54 -25.01
CA ARG A 70 7.40 2.82 -25.31
C ARG A 70 6.61 3.95 -24.68
N CYS A 71 7.31 4.93 -24.13
CA CYS A 71 6.70 6.13 -23.63
C CYS A 71 6.76 7.27 -24.66
N ILE A 72 5.58 7.74 -25.07
CA ILE A 72 5.39 8.89 -25.94
C ILE A 72 4.69 10.00 -25.16
N ILE A 73 4.79 11.24 -25.63
CA ILE A 73 3.97 12.33 -25.11
C ILE A 73 2.77 12.48 -26.02
N ASP A 74 1.57 12.39 -25.47
CA ASP A 74 0.35 12.72 -26.20
C ASP A 74 0.36 14.21 -26.55
N PRO A 75 0.31 14.57 -27.85
CA PRO A 75 0.38 15.96 -28.28
C PRO A 75 -0.78 16.81 -27.77
N LEU A 76 -1.95 16.22 -27.49
CA LEU A 76 -3.13 16.94 -27.04
C LEU A 76 -3.10 17.19 -25.53
N SER A 77 -2.92 16.13 -24.75
CA SER A 77 -2.94 16.22 -23.29
C SER A 77 -1.61 16.65 -22.68
N GLN A 78 -0.51 16.62 -23.46
CA GLN A 78 0.86 16.88 -23.01
C GLN A 78 1.25 15.98 -21.83
N ARG A 79 0.69 14.77 -21.77
CA ARG A 79 0.93 13.75 -20.75
C ARG A 79 1.67 12.54 -21.35
N PRO A 80 2.45 11.82 -20.54
CA PRO A 80 2.95 10.51 -20.94
C PRO A 80 1.80 9.61 -21.40
N ALA A 81 2.00 8.92 -22.50
CA ALA A 81 1.15 7.83 -22.94
C ALA A 81 2.05 6.64 -23.24
N LEU A 82 1.62 5.48 -22.78
CA LEU A 82 2.33 4.24 -23.04
C LEU A 82 1.69 3.53 -24.22
N VAL A 83 2.54 3.18 -25.18
CA VAL A 83 2.15 2.40 -26.35
C VAL A 83 2.91 1.08 -26.32
N SER A 84 2.24 0.00 -26.70
CA SER A 84 2.88 -1.31 -26.83
C SER A 84 3.99 -1.25 -27.87
N GLY A 85 5.10 -1.93 -27.58
CA GLY A 85 6.21 -2.05 -28.51
C GLY A 85 7.53 -2.28 -27.79
N SER A 86 8.47 -2.94 -28.47
CA SER A 86 9.79 -3.18 -27.91
C SER A 86 10.57 -1.88 -27.83
N SER A 87 10.96 -1.48 -26.62
CA SER A 87 11.95 -0.44 -26.39
C SER A 87 13.19 -1.08 -25.78
N GLN A 88 14.37 -0.68 -26.24
CA GLN A 88 15.60 -1.06 -25.53
C GLN A 88 15.60 -0.29 -24.20
N SER A 89 15.92 -0.99 -23.09
CA SER A 89 15.99 -0.33 -21.78
C SER A 89 16.88 0.92 -21.86
N GLY A 90 16.39 2.04 -21.29
CA GLY A 90 17.05 3.35 -21.37
C GLY A 90 16.69 4.21 -22.59
N THR A 91 15.86 3.73 -23.53
CA THR A 91 15.47 4.52 -24.73
C THR A 91 14.17 5.32 -24.58
N ASN A 92 13.46 5.20 -23.45
CA ASN A 92 12.28 5.99 -23.12
C ASN A 92 12.65 7.43 -22.71
N THR A 93 13.25 8.18 -23.63
CA THR A 93 13.79 9.52 -23.39
C THR A 93 12.72 10.58 -23.14
N ASN A 94 11.48 10.34 -23.57
CA ASN A 94 10.37 11.29 -23.44
C ASN A 94 9.79 11.37 -22.03
N CYS A 95 9.95 10.30 -21.23
CA CYS A 95 9.30 10.17 -19.94
C CYS A 95 10.31 9.92 -18.83
N ILE A 96 9.93 10.31 -17.63
CA ILE A 96 10.65 10.06 -16.40
C ILE A 96 9.74 9.31 -15.45
N PHE A 97 10.33 8.44 -14.64
CA PHE A 97 9.64 7.89 -13.49
C PHE A 97 9.51 8.98 -12.43
N LEU A 98 8.27 9.30 -12.03
CA LEU A 98 8.01 10.27 -10.98
C LEU A 98 7.86 9.61 -9.63
N GLY A 99 7.29 8.40 -9.58
CA GLY A 99 7.08 7.70 -8.34
C GLY A 99 5.99 6.63 -8.43
N LYS A 100 5.39 6.31 -7.29
CA LYS A 100 4.32 5.32 -7.17
C LYS A 100 3.15 5.89 -6.37
N ALA A 101 1.93 5.52 -6.73
CA ALA A 101 0.73 5.83 -5.97
C ALA A 101 0.10 4.55 -5.45
N ILE A 102 -0.23 4.53 -4.17
CA ILE A 102 -0.82 3.38 -3.49
C ILE A 102 -2.31 3.68 -3.28
N GLU A 103 -3.14 2.84 -3.85
CA GLU A 103 -4.59 2.83 -3.64
C GLU A 103 -4.97 1.72 -2.67
N LEU A 104 -5.88 2.07 -1.78
CA LEU A 104 -6.61 1.17 -0.90
C LEU A 104 -8.10 1.27 -1.24
N SER A 105 -8.83 0.19 -1.02
CA SER A 105 -10.29 0.19 -1.11
C SER A 105 -10.88 -0.32 0.19
N THR A 106 -12.03 0.20 0.61
CA THR A 106 -12.80 -0.38 1.73
C THR A 106 -14.07 -1.09 1.27
N THR A 107 -14.34 -1.09 -0.04
CA THR A 107 -15.58 -1.66 -0.60
C THR A 107 -15.29 -2.75 -1.62
N THR A 108 -14.37 -2.51 -2.56
CA THR A 108 -14.03 -3.44 -3.63
C THR A 108 -12.67 -4.04 -3.34
N ASN A 109 -12.63 -5.34 -3.00
CA ASN A 109 -11.40 -6.02 -2.59
C ASN A 109 -10.68 -5.29 -1.42
N PRO A 110 -11.32 -5.17 -0.24
CA PRO A 110 -10.73 -4.48 0.89
C PRO A 110 -9.49 -5.19 1.46
N ASP A 111 -9.20 -6.39 0.98
CA ASP A 111 -8.02 -7.19 1.24
C ASP A 111 -6.89 -6.96 0.20
N GLN A 112 -6.93 -5.88 -0.58
CA GLN A 112 -5.95 -5.58 -1.63
C GLN A 112 -5.41 -4.15 -1.56
N LEU A 113 -4.16 -4.00 -2.02
CA LEU A 113 -3.49 -2.73 -2.24
C LEU A 113 -3.02 -2.70 -3.69
N ASN A 114 -3.32 -1.62 -4.41
CA ASN A 114 -2.83 -1.43 -5.78
C ASN A 114 -1.75 -0.37 -5.78
N VAL A 115 -0.59 -0.70 -6.33
CA VAL A 115 0.56 0.20 -6.46
C VAL A 115 0.71 0.57 -7.93
N TYR A 116 0.40 1.82 -8.25
CA TYR A 116 0.48 2.38 -9.58
C TYR A 116 1.81 3.08 -9.80
N THR A 117 2.53 2.70 -10.84
CA THR A 117 3.69 3.48 -11.32
C THR A 117 3.19 4.77 -11.97
N VAL A 118 3.73 5.90 -11.53
CA VAL A 118 3.39 7.23 -12.06
C VAL A 118 4.56 7.76 -12.88
N LEU A 119 4.25 8.08 -14.13
CA LEU A 119 5.21 8.64 -15.08
C LEU A 119 4.97 10.14 -15.25
N GLY A 120 6.00 10.84 -15.69
CA GLY A 120 5.96 12.24 -16.06
C GLY A 120 6.67 12.49 -17.37
N ARG A 121 6.39 13.62 -18.03
CA ARG A 121 7.19 14.07 -19.16
C ARG A 121 8.55 14.58 -18.68
N ARG A 122 9.60 14.26 -19.43
CA ARG A 122 10.96 14.72 -19.13
C ARG A 122 11.18 16.19 -19.48
N LEU A 123 10.58 16.62 -20.59
CA LEU A 123 10.77 17.95 -21.17
C LEU A 123 9.44 18.71 -21.20
N ASN A 124 9.51 20.02 -20.97
CA ASN A 124 8.43 20.96 -21.25
C ASN A 124 8.81 21.76 -22.51
N GLY A 125 8.46 21.25 -23.69
CA GLY A 125 9.07 21.70 -24.94
C GLY A 125 10.51 21.19 -25.04
N SER A 126 11.48 22.10 -25.10
CA SER A 126 12.91 21.75 -25.16
C SER A 126 13.64 21.82 -23.82
N THR A 127 12.96 22.26 -22.75
CA THR A 127 13.58 22.44 -21.44
C THR A 127 13.32 21.24 -20.52
N PRO A 128 14.34 20.71 -19.83
CA PRO A 128 14.15 19.70 -18.80
C PRO A 128 13.23 20.19 -17.68
N VAL A 129 12.30 19.34 -17.25
CA VAL A 129 11.43 19.63 -16.13
C VAL A 129 12.20 19.47 -14.82
N THR A 130 12.23 20.52 -14.00
CA THR A 130 12.94 20.55 -12.71
C THR A 130 12.02 20.71 -11.50
N THR A 131 10.70 20.83 -11.72
CA THR A 131 9.70 21.05 -10.67
C THR A 131 8.52 20.13 -10.89
N PHE A 132 7.95 19.59 -9.81
CA PHE A 132 6.96 18.49 -9.85
C PHE A 132 5.63 18.84 -10.54
N GLU A 133 5.29 20.11 -10.74
CA GLU A 133 4.00 20.48 -11.35
C GLU A 133 4.00 20.33 -12.87
N TYR A 134 5.15 20.52 -13.52
CA TYR A 134 5.26 20.46 -14.97
C TYR A 134 5.37 19.08 -15.62
N PRO A 135 5.75 17.96 -14.98
CA PRO A 135 5.81 16.65 -15.60
C PRO A 135 4.44 16.11 -16.02
N ASN A 136 3.32 16.74 -15.63
CA ASN A 136 1.96 16.28 -15.91
C ASN A 136 1.79 14.80 -15.55
N PRO A 137 1.79 14.45 -14.25
CA PRO A 137 1.85 13.07 -13.79
C PRO A 137 0.72 12.22 -14.39
N GLU A 138 1.08 11.03 -14.85
CA GLU A 138 0.19 10.07 -15.47
C GLU A 138 0.40 8.69 -14.85
N PRO A 139 -0.60 8.12 -14.15
CA PRO A 139 -0.60 6.70 -13.83
C PRO A 139 -1.02 5.90 -15.08
N ASN A 140 -0.46 4.70 -15.28
CA ASN A 140 -0.98 3.79 -16.29
C ASN A 140 -1.69 2.59 -15.66
N PRO A 141 -3.01 2.67 -15.44
CA PRO A 141 -3.73 1.61 -14.77
C PRO A 141 -4.27 0.51 -15.71
N GLU A 142 -4.18 0.64 -17.04
CA GLU A 142 -5.16 -0.05 -17.90
C GLU A 142 -4.69 -1.01 -18.98
N THR A 143 -3.40 -1.18 -19.30
CA THR A 143 -3.08 -2.00 -20.51
C THR A 143 -1.71 -2.68 -20.58
N ILE A 144 -0.79 -2.40 -19.66
CA ILE A 144 0.53 -3.02 -19.68
C ILE A 144 0.74 -3.62 -18.30
N ASP A 145 0.67 -4.95 -18.23
CA ASP A 145 0.62 -5.80 -17.03
C ASP A 145 1.76 -5.60 -16.01
N GLN A 146 2.65 -4.63 -16.23
CA GLN A 146 3.88 -4.44 -15.46
C GLN A 146 3.92 -3.15 -14.63
N LEU A 147 2.91 -2.27 -14.73
CA LEU A 147 2.96 -0.95 -14.09
C LEU A 147 1.99 -0.76 -12.92
N THR A 148 1.04 -1.69 -12.77
CA THR A 148 0.20 -1.79 -11.59
C THR A 148 0.54 -3.10 -10.90
N GLU A 149 0.97 -3.00 -9.64
CA GLU A 149 1.23 -4.15 -8.79
C GLU A 149 0.08 -4.27 -7.80
N THR A 150 -0.62 -5.39 -7.84
CA THR A 150 -1.67 -5.70 -6.87
C THR A 150 -1.12 -6.64 -5.81
N TYR A 151 -1.13 -6.18 -4.56
CA TYR A 151 -0.73 -6.97 -3.42
C TYR A 151 -1.97 -7.37 -2.62
N LYS A 152 -2.13 -8.67 -2.37
CA LYS A 152 -3.24 -9.21 -1.58
C LYS A 152 -2.80 -9.40 -0.13
N ILE A 153 -3.54 -8.81 0.79
CA ILE A 153 -3.30 -8.94 2.23
C ILE A 153 -3.63 -10.37 2.65
N ILE A 154 -2.66 -11.02 3.28
CA ILE A 154 -2.80 -12.39 3.77
C ILE A 154 -3.71 -12.48 5.00
N PHE A 155 -4.19 -13.70 5.30
CA PHE A 155 -5.03 -14.02 6.47
C PHE A 155 -6.34 -13.25 6.58
N GLY A 156 -6.85 -12.74 5.45
CA GLY A 156 -8.16 -12.07 5.38
C GLY A 156 -8.21 -10.72 6.10
N ALA A 157 -7.06 -10.14 6.45
CA ALA A 157 -7.03 -8.78 6.96
C ALA A 157 -7.49 -7.79 5.87
N MET A 158 -8.25 -6.78 6.29
CA MET A 158 -8.91 -5.84 5.39
C MET A 158 -8.70 -4.40 5.83
N VAL A 159 -8.67 -3.49 4.86
CA VAL A 159 -8.62 -2.04 5.11
C VAL A 159 -9.98 -1.58 5.64
N LEU A 160 -9.98 -0.98 6.83
CA LEU A 160 -11.16 -0.41 7.46
C LEU A 160 -11.30 1.08 7.12
N SER A 161 -10.20 1.84 7.18
CA SER A 161 -10.17 3.25 6.81
C SER A 161 -8.76 3.71 6.49
N ALA A 162 -8.65 4.81 5.75
CA ALA A 162 -7.37 5.46 5.46
C ALA A 162 -7.56 6.97 5.51
N ARG A 163 -6.67 7.67 6.22
CA ARG A 163 -6.75 9.12 6.46
C ARG A 163 -5.37 9.75 6.35
N GLN A 164 -5.32 10.99 5.90
CA GLN A 164 -4.09 11.76 5.84
C GLN A 164 -4.13 12.90 6.85
N ASP A 165 -3.00 13.19 7.49
CA ASP A 165 -2.84 14.40 8.27
C ASP A 165 -2.43 15.51 7.30
N ALA A 166 -3.41 16.27 6.87
CA ALA A 166 -3.25 17.48 6.10
C ALA A 166 -4.05 18.61 6.76
N ALA A 167 -3.76 19.86 6.42
CA ALA A 167 -4.58 20.99 6.82
C ALA A 167 -5.61 21.30 5.71
N PRO A 168 -6.92 21.41 6.03
CA PRO A 168 -7.56 21.20 7.33
C PRO A 168 -7.66 19.71 7.73
N ALA A 169 -7.80 19.46 9.03
CA ALA A 169 -7.51 18.20 9.74
C ALA A 169 -8.10 16.92 9.10
N THR A 170 -7.33 15.82 9.24
CA THR A 170 -7.70 14.40 9.05
C THR A 170 -8.80 14.12 8.01
N GLU A 171 -8.44 14.24 6.74
CA GLU A 171 -9.33 13.89 5.62
C GLU A 171 -9.15 12.42 5.19
N PRO A 172 -10.22 11.74 4.73
CA PRO A 172 -10.11 10.40 4.18
C PRO A 172 -9.24 10.43 2.92
N ALA A 173 -8.22 9.58 2.88
CA ALA A 173 -7.28 9.49 1.77
C ALA A 173 -6.96 8.03 1.52
N TYR A 174 -7.68 7.45 0.57
CA TYR A 174 -7.52 6.06 0.13
C TYR A 174 -6.52 5.93 -1.02
N LEU A 175 -6.05 7.04 -1.57
CA LEU A 175 -5.00 7.09 -2.56
C LEU A 175 -3.88 8.01 -2.06
N MET A 176 -2.66 7.48 -1.96
CA MET A 176 -1.47 8.22 -1.52
C MET A 176 -0.37 8.09 -2.57
N GLY A 177 0.09 9.22 -3.10
CA GLY A 177 1.20 9.32 -4.05
C GLY A 177 2.52 9.61 -3.35
N PHE A 178 3.54 8.82 -3.68
CA PHE A 178 4.93 8.99 -3.27
C PHE A 178 5.76 9.31 -4.49
N TYR A 179 6.32 10.52 -4.53
CA TYR A 179 6.99 11.05 -5.70
C TYR A 179 8.39 11.54 -5.39
N ASN A 180 9.27 11.47 -6.39
CA ASN A 180 10.54 12.15 -6.36
C ASN A 180 10.32 13.65 -6.59
N SER A 181 10.80 14.48 -5.66
CA SER A 181 10.91 15.91 -5.85
C SER A 181 12.04 16.16 -6.84
N LEU A 182 11.66 16.50 -8.08
CA LEU A 182 12.61 17.04 -9.04
C LEU A 182 13.26 18.28 -8.40
N GLN A 183 14.58 18.26 -8.23
CA GLN A 183 15.29 19.38 -7.60
C GLN A 183 15.43 20.53 -8.61
N SER A 184 15.19 21.76 -8.14
CA SER A 184 15.68 22.98 -8.78
C SER A 184 17.20 22.97 -8.77
N THR A 185 17.83 23.23 -9.91
CA THR A 185 19.30 23.24 -10.14
C THR A 185 20.09 24.28 -9.32
N SER A 186 19.48 24.91 -8.31
CA SER A 186 20.03 26.05 -7.56
C SER A 186 20.70 25.68 -6.23
N ALA A 187 20.74 24.41 -5.82
CA ALA A 187 21.48 23.97 -4.64
C ALA A 187 22.30 22.71 -4.92
N PRO A 188 23.63 22.70 -4.71
CA PRO A 188 24.45 21.52 -4.87
C PRO A 188 24.29 20.68 -3.60
N THR A 189 23.38 19.72 -3.59
CA THR A 189 23.35 18.70 -2.54
C THR A 189 23.24 17.34 -3.18
N GLN A 190 24.39 16.68 -3.29
CA GLN A 190 24.53 15.33 -3.82
C GLN A 190 23.71 14.32 -3.02
N GLY A 191 23.11 13.36 -3.74
CA GLY A 191 23.00 11.97 -3.29
C GLY A 191 21.61 11.44 -2.95
N SER A 192 20.68 12.26 -2.44
CA SER A 192 19.34 11.79 -2.09
C SER A 192 18.26 12.61 -2.81
N GLN A 193 17.54 11.96 -3.70
CA GLN A 193 16.28 12.46 -4.24
C GLN A 193 15.31 12.70 -3.08
N SER A 194 14.68 13.87 -3.03
CA SER A 194 13.77 14.20 -1.93
C SER A 194 12.39 13.63 -2.21
N LEU A 195 11.69 13.12 -1.19
CA LEU A 195 10.38 12.51 -1.35
C LEU A 195 9.28 13.56 -1.15
N LYS A 196 8.40 13.69 -2.15
CA LYS A 196 7.15 14.45 -2.09
C LYS A 196 5.98 13.50 -1.95
N THR A 197 5.15 13.72 -0.93
CA THR A 197 3.97 12.91 -0.65
C THR A 197 2.70 13.72 -0.85
N VAL A 198 1.75 13.15 -1.59
CA VAL A 198 0.48 13.79 -1.95
C VAL A 198 -0.63 12.80 -1.70
N GLY A 199 -1.51 13.08 -0.75
CA GLY A 199 -2.72 12.30 -0.56
C GLY A 199 -3.86 12.90 -1.37
N TYR A 200 -4.71 12.04 -1.92
CA TYR A 200 -5.85 12.42 -2.73
C TYR A 200 -7.12 12.22 -1.91
N VAL A 201 -7.74 13.32 -1.48
CA VAL A 201 -9.01 13.26 -0.74
C VAL A 201 -10.11 12.92 -1.73
N GLY A 202 -10.84 11.83 -1.50
CA GLY A 202 -11.82 11.33 -2.47
C GLY A 202 -12.64 10.15 -1.95
N PRO A 203 -13.32 9.41 -2.85
CA PRO A 203 -14.12 8.26 -2.46
C PRO A 203 -13.25 7.16 -1.84
N ASN A 204 -13.89 6.23 -1.13
CA ASN A 204 -13.25 5.07 -0.50
C ASN A 204 -12.93 3.92 -1.47
N ASN A 205 -13.06 4.18 -2.76
CA ASN A 205 -12.71 3.29 -3.86
C ASN A 205 -12.54 4.16 -5.11
N PHE A 206 -11.32 4.25 -5.65
CA PHE A 206 -11.09 5.04 -6.85
C PHE A 206 -11.31 4.16 -8.09
N GLY A 207 -10.76 2.94 -8.12
CA GLY A 207 -10.63 2.16 -9.33
C GLY A 207 -9.71 2.84 -10.36
N SER A 208 -9.35 2.13 -11.43
CA SER A 208 -8.38 2.60 -12.45
C SER A 208 -8.70 4.00 -12.99
N GLY A 209 -9.97 4.22 -13.35
CA GLY A 209 -10.44 5.48 -13.94
C GLY A 209 -10.32 6.67 -13.00
N LEU A 210 -10.75 6.54 -11.73
CA LEU A 210 -10.66 7.67 -10.80
C LEU A 210 -9.24 7.90 -10.29
N VAL A 211 -8.41 6.85 -10.15
CA VAL A 211 -6.98 7.02 -9.85
C VAL A 211 -6.33 7.89 -10.92
N LYS A 212 -6.63 7.60 -12.20
CA LYS A 212 -6.15 8.38 -13.33
C LYS A 212 -6.61 9.83 -13.27
N THR A 213 -7.89 10.10 -13.05
CA THR A 213 -8.37 11.48 -12.96
C THR A 213 -7.77 12.21 -11.75
N ALA A 214 -7.71 11.56 -10.58
CA ALA A 214 -7.17 12.13 -9.35
C ALA A 214 -5.70 12.54 -9.49
N ILE A 215 -4.84 11.64 -9.99
CA ILE A 215 -3.41 11.93 -10.17
C ILE A 215 -3.19 13.01 -11.24
N ARG A 216 -4.04 13.05 -12.27
CA ARG A 216 -4.02 14.13 -13.27
C ARG A 216 -4.42 15.49 -12.69
N GLY A 217 -5.00 15.55 -11.49
CA GLY A 217 -5.60 16.75 -10.93
C GLY A 217 -6.92 17.12 -11.62
N LEU A 218 -7.59 16.13 -12.20
CA LEU A 218 -8.87 16.26 -12.88
C LEU A 218 -9.96 15.58 -12.03
N GLY A 219 -11.08 16.25 -11.78
CA GLY A 219 -12.22 15.63 -11.09
C GLY A 219 -12.31 15.95 -9.59
N ALA A 220 -13.05 15.10 -8.87
CA ALA A 220 -13.48 15.37 -7.49
C ALA A 220 -12.39 15.18 -6.43
N ALA A 221 -11.29 14.50 -6.77
CA ALA A 221 -10.23 14.24 -5.82
C ALA A 221 -9.25 15.40 -5.73
N THR A 222 -9.10 15.98 -4.54
CA THR A 222 -8.19 17.12 -4.34
C THR A 222 -6.82 16.61 -3.89
N PRO A 223 -5.73 16.93 -4.63
CA PRO A 223 -4.38 16.60 -4.19
C PRO A 223 -4.00 17.50 -3.03
N VAL A 224 -3.59 16.90 -1.92
CA VAL A 224 -3.15 17.62 -0.73
C VAL A 224 -1.76 17.12 -0.33
N ASN A 225 -0.84 18.05 -0.07
CA ASN A 225 0.46 17.66 0.48
C ASN A 225 0.22 17.14 1.90
N SER A 226 0.57 15.88 2.15
CA SER A 226 0.47 15.28 3.47
C SER A 226 1.78 14.66 3.89
N LYS A 227 2.10 14.81 5.18
CA LYS A 227 3.27 14.17 5.78
C LYS A 227 2.90 12.85 6.45
N ILE A 228 1.65 12.64 6.84
CA ILE A 228 1.27 11.46 7.61
C ILE A 228 0.10 10.78 6.93
N TRP A 229 0.25 9.50 6.62
CA TRP A 229 -0.85 8.63 6.18
C TRP A 229 -1.12 7.61 7.27
N THR A 230 -2.34 7.55 7.77
CA THR A 230 -2.75 6.53 8.75
C THR A 230 -3.76 5.61 8.11
N ILE A 231 -3.44 4.33 8.09
CA ILE A 231 -4.30 3.27 7.56
C ILE A 231 -4.72 2.39 8.72
N CYS A 232 -6.01 2.12 8.79
CA CYS A 232 -6.62 1.23 9.75
C CYS A 232 -6.96 -0.10 9.08
N PHE A 233 -6.49 -1.19 9.68
CA PHE A 233 -6.79 -2.55 9.25
C PHE A 233 -7.59 -3.28 10.32
N GLN A 234 -8.44 -4.20 9.88
CA GLN A 234 -9.18 -5.13 10.73
C GLN A 234 -8.80 -6.56 10.34
N SER A 235 -8.66 -7.44 11.34
CA SER A 235 -8.45 -8.87 11.10
C SER A 235 -9.70 -9.53 10.49
N GLY A 236 -9.50 -10.48 9.59
CA GLY A 236 -10.60 -11.29 9.04
C GLY A 236 -11.06 -12.42 9.95
N THR A 237 -10.24 -12.78 10.95
CA THR A 237 -10.48 -13.92 11.86
C THR A 237 -10.81 -13.50 13.29
N SER A 238 -10.54 -12.24 13.64
CA SER A 238 -10.74 -11.69 14.98
C SER A 238 -11.23 -10.24 14.90
N ASN A 239 -11.70 -9.69 16.02
CA ASN A 239 -12.08 -8.27 16.11
C ASN A 239 -10.88 -7.34 16.37
N GLU A 240 -9.66 -7.80 16.12
CA GLU A 240 -8.46 -6.99 16.33
C GLU A 240 -8.28 -5.99 15.18
N THR A 241 -7.75 -4.83 15.53
CA THR A 241 -7.42 -3.78 14.58
C THR A 241 -5.99 -3.32 14.78
N ALA A 242 -5.39 -2.80 13.71
CA ALA A 242 -4.07 -2.19 13.74
C ALA A 242 -4.06 -0.91 12.89
N GLN A 243 -3.27 0.06 13.34
CA GLN A 243 -2.97 1.28 12.62
C GLN A 243 -1.56 1.18 12.03
N LEU A 244 -1.45 1.35 10.72
CA LEU A 244 -0.19 1.58 10.04
C LEU A 244 -0.05 3.09 9.79
N ILE A 245 0.99 3.69 10.36
CA ILE A 245 1.28 5.11 10.21
C ILE A 245 2.51 5.24 9.30
N VAL A 246 2.32 5.89 8.16
CA VAL A 246 3.41 6.26 7.23
C VAL A 246 3.75 7.72 7.45
N ASN A 247 4.93 7.99 8.00
CA ASN A 247 5.45 9.33 8.22
C ASN A 247 6.44 9.67 7.11
N SER A 248 6.11 10.69 6.34
CA SER A 248 6.81 11.12 5.14
C SER A 248 7.60 12.38 5.44
N SER A 249 8.84 12.39 4.98
CA SER A 249 9.75 13.53 5.07
C SER A 249 10.51 13.68 3.75
N PHE A 250 11.22 14.79 3.59
CA PHE A 250 12.04 14.99 2.39
C PHE A 250 13.13 13.92 2.22
N SER A 251 13.65 13.31 3.29
CA SER A 251 14.68 12.27 3.19
C SER A 251 14.13 10.87 2.94
N GLY A 252 12.81 10.69 2.96
CA GLY A 252 12.15 9.39 2.82
C GLY A 252 10.92 9.27 3.71
N ALA A 253 10.32 8.08 3.75
CA ALA A 253 9.24 7.77 4.67
C ALA A 253 9.61 6.62 5.61
N THR A 254 9.01 6.65 6.80
CA THR A 254 9.07 5.57 7.78
C THR A 254 7.67 5.05 8.05
N THR A 255 7.56 3.75 8.29
CA THR A 255 6.32 3.10 8.67
C THR A 255 6.34 2.71 10.15
N GLN A 256 5.16 2.68 10.78
CA GLN A 256 5.00 2.16 12.13
C GLN A 256 3.64 1.49 12.28
N VAL A 257 3.63 0.23 12.70
CA VAL A 257 2.39 -0.49 13.08
C VAL A 257 2.10 -0.33 14.57
N LYS A 258 0.85 -0.03 14.91
CA LYS A 258 0.32 0.03 16.29
C LYS A 258 -0.95 -0.82 16.40
N TYR A 259 -0.99 -1.77 17.33
CA TYR A 259 -2.17 -2.60 17.59
C TYR A 259 -3.10 -1.88 18.56
N THR A 260 -3.94 -0.98 18.02
CA THR A 260 -4.90 -0.16 18.77
C THR A 260 -6.27 -0.19 18.10
N SER A 261 -7.33 0.06 18.85
CA SER A 261 -8.69 0.18 18.29
C SER A 261 -8.75 1.28 17.24
N CYS A 262 -9.18 0.94 16.03
CA CYS A 262 -9.53 1.91 15.00
C CYS A 262 -10.92 2.45 15.28
N SER A 263 -10.99 3.60 15.96
CA SER A 263 -12.21 4.40 16.14
C SER A 263 -12.35 5.44 15.03
#